data_AF-A0A2V5JPH2-F1
#
_entry.id   AF-A0A2V5JPH2-F1
#
_cell.length_a   1.000
_cell.length_b   1.000
_cell.length_c   1.000
_cell.angle_alpha   90.00
_cell.angle_beta   90.00
_cell.angle_gamma   90.00
#
_symmetry.space_group_name_H-M   'P 1'
#
loop_
_entity.id
_entity.type
_entity.pdbx_description
1 polymer ?
#
loop_
_entity_poly.entity_id
_entity_poly.type
_entity_poly.pdbx_seq_one_letter_code
_entity_poly.pdbx_strand_id
1 'polypeptide(L)'
;MSKAWSAGLHRLGAAVRTPNVPVQSAELRGFAGQLGRLIWRFNVAVNRCLVVYREPVLDMQLIQERIAGAAMELFASTCALSRWDSELQARGRNGGARPPDFGAPAYFLRKSIRHAKKLLAELNDNDDHALLDTANAALRATK
;
A
#
# COMPACT_ATOMS: atom_id res chain seq x y z
N MET A 1 -19.60 -1.36 -20.97
CA MET A 1 -18.57 -1.23 -19.91
C MET A 1 -17.59 -2.42 -19.80
N SER A 2 -17.63 -3.41 -20.71
CA SER A 2 -16.76 -4.60 -20.69
C SER A 2 -15.26 -4.37 -21.02
N LYS A 3 -14.89 -3.28 -21.72
CA LYS A 3 -13.52 -3.05 -22.21
C LYS A 3 -12.51 -2.67 -21.12
N ALA A 4 -12.95 -2.04 -20.03
CA ALA A 4 -12.07 -1.71 -18.90
C ALA A 4 -11.68 -2.96 -18.09
N TRP A 5 -12.60 -3.91 -17.98
CA TRP A 5 -12.39 -5.20 -17.32
C TRP A 5 -11.39 -6.08 -18.07
N SER A 6 -11.52 -6.20 -19.40
CA SER A 6 -10.56 -6.96 -20.21
C SER A 6 -9.16 -6.34 -20.19
N ALA A 7 -9.05 -5.01 -20.13
CA ALA A 7 -7.79 -4.31 -19.96
C ALA A 7 -7.15 -4.55 -18.57
N GLY A 8 -7.96 -4.67 -17.51
CA GLY A 8 -7.51 -5.06 -16.18
C GLY A 8 -6.97 -6.49 -16.14
N LEU A 9 -7.64 -7.43 -16.83
CA LEU A 9 -7.20 -8.82 -16.94
C LEU A 9 -5.83 -8.97 -17.63
N HIS A 10 -5.55 -8.18 -18.67
CA HIS A 10 -4.25 -8.20 -19.37
C HIS A 10 -3.08 -7.71 -18.50
N ARG A 11 -3.33 -6.97 -17.42
CA ARG A 11 -2.31 -6.54 -16.44
C ARG A 11 -2.08 -7.53 -15.30
N LEU A 12 -2.90 -8.59 -15.19
CA LEU A 12 -2.76 -9.61 -14.14
C LEU A 12 -1.41 -10.37 -14.22
N GLY A 13 -0.75 -10.36 -15.38
CA GLY A 13 0.62 -10.89 -15.58
C GLY A 13 1.72 -10.09 -14.87
N ALA A 14 1.45 -8.89 -14.34
CA ALA A 14 2.42 -8.10 -13.59
C ALA A 14 2.68 -8.61 -12.16
N ALA A 15 1.96 -9.64 -11.70
CA ALA A 15 2.11 -10.24 -10.37
C ALA A 15 3.32 -11.18 -10.22
N VAL A 16 4.14 -11.37 -11.27
CA VAL A 16 5.11 -12.48 -11.33
C VAL A 16 6.39 -12.21 -10.53
N ARG A 17 6.72 -10.95 -10.20
CA ARG A 17 7.97 -10.64 -9.49
C ARG A 17 7.83 -9.48 -8.53
N THR A 18 8.57 -9.54 -7.43
CA THR A 18 8.77 -8.39 -6.54
C THR A 18 9.47 -7.27 -7.31
N PRO A 19 8.88 -6.07 -7.41
CA PRO A 19 9.51 -4.96 -8.10
C PRO A 19 10.77 -4.50 -7.37
N ASN A 20 11.78 -4.11 -8.14
CA ASN A 20 12.95 -3.45 -7.60
C ASN A 20 12.62 -1.99 -7.29
N VAL A 21 12.81 -1.56 -6.04
CA VAL A 21 12.68 -0.15 -5.64
C VAL A 21 14.07 0.46 -5.69
N PRO A 22 14.35 1.38 -6.64
CA PRO A 22 15.69 1.95 -6.79
C PRO A 22 16.01 2.87 -5.61
N VAL A 23 17.16 2.61 -4.98
CA VAL A 23 17.82 3.50 -4.01
C VAL A 23 19.31 3.48 -4.28
N GLN A 24 19.98 4.62 -4.14
CA GLN A 24 21.43 4.74 -4.34
C GLN A 24 22.18 4.53 -3.02
N SER A 25 21.56 4.89 -1.90
CA SER A 25 22.15 4.82 -0.58
C SER A 25 22.05 3.40 -0.02
N ALA A 26 23.20 2.79 0.29
CA ALA A 26 23.30 1.39 0.67
C ALA A 26 22.49 1.05 1.95
N GLU A 27 22.38 2.00 2.87
CA GLU A 27 21.62 1.91 4.12
C GLU A 27 20.09 1.83 3.91
N LEU A 28 19.59 2.34 2.78
CA LEU A 28 18.16 2.33 2.47
C LEU A 28 17.68 1.05 1.79
N ARG A 29 18.60 0.17 1.36
CA ARG A 29 18.27 -1.09 0.66
C ARG A 29 17.33 -1.99 1.45
N GLY A 30 17.43 -1.99 2.78
CA GLY A 30 16.53 -2.74 3.66
C GLY A 30 15.08 -2.25 3.60
N PHE A 31 14.87 -0.94 3.55
CA PHE A 31 13.55 -0.34 3.38
C PHE A 31 13.02 -0.52 1.96
N ALA A 32 13.89 -0.33 0.95
CA ALA A 32 13.55 -0.54 -0.46
C ALA A 32 13.05 -1.98 -0.71
N GLY A 33 13.74 -2.98 -0.17
CA GLY A 33 13.31 -4.38 -0.28
C GLY A 33 11.99 -4.68 0.43
N GLN A 34 11.73 -4.04 1.58
CA GLN A 34 10.43 -4.16 2.26
C GLN A 34 9.30 -3.53 1.45
N LEU A 35 9.53 -2.35 0.88
CA LEU A 35 8.57 -1.65 0.03
C LEU A 35 8.28 -2.45 -1.24
N GLY A 36 9.31 -3.00 -1.91
CA GLY A 36 9.12 -3.86 -3.08
C GLY A 36 8.23 -5.07 -2.77
N ARG A 37 8.47 -5.77 -1.65
CA ARG A 37 7.61 -6.89 -1.22
C ARG A 37 6.17 -6.44 -0.92
N LEU A 38 6.00 -5.26 -0.34
CA LEU A 38 4.68 -4.72 -0.03
C LEU A 38 3.90 -4.34 -1.30
N ILE A 39 4.55 -3.73 -2.29
CA ILE A 39 3.95 -3.45 -3.60
C ILE A 39 3.50 -4.75 -4.27
N TRP A 40 4.32 -5.81 -4.21
CA TRP A 40 3.94 -7.11 -4.73
C TRP A 40 2.71 -7.68 -4.01
N ARG A 41 2.67 -7.65 -2.67
CA ARG A 41 1.50 -8.10 -1.89
C ARG A 41 0.23 -7.31 -2.22
N PHE A 42 0.36 -5.98 -2.38
CA PHE A 42 -0.75 -5.12 -2.78
C PHE A 42 -1.31 -5.53 -4.14
N ASN A 43 -0.44 -5.72 -5.14
CA ASN A 43 -0.87 -6.17 -6.47
C ASN A 43 -1.57 -7.53 -6.42
N VAL A 44 -1.04 -8.49 -5.66
CA VAL A 44 -1.69 -9.79 -5.47
C VAL A 44 -3.07 -9.64 -4.83
N ALA A 45 -3.19 -8.83 -3.78
CA ALA A 45 -4.45 -8.62 -3.07
C ALA A 45 -5.50 -7.95 -3.95
N VAL A 46 -5.15 -6.87 -4.65
CA VAL A 46 -6.06 -6.17 -5.58
C VAL A 46 -6.49 -7.10 -6.70
N ASN A 47 -5.56 -7.83 -7.31
CA ASN A 47 -5.89 -8.79 -8.37
C ASN A 47 -6.82 -9.90 -7.89
N ARG A 48 -6.61 -10.40 -6.66
CA ARG A 48 -7.54 -11.36 -6.04
C ARG A 48 -8.93 -10.75 -5.85
N CYS A 49 -9.04 -9.54 -5.32
CA CYS A 49 -10.32 -8.86 -5.17
C CYS A 49 -11.04 -8.69 -6.52
N LEU A 50 -10.31 -8.30 -7.56
CA LEU A 50 -10.85 -8.24 -8.92
C LEU A 50 -11.37 -9.62 -9.34
N VAL A 51 -10.55 -10.67 -9.30
CA VAL A 51 -10.97 -12.01 -9.76
C VAL A 51 -12.16 -12.56 -8.99
N VAL A 52 -12.19 -12.38 -7.66
CA VAL A 52 -13.23 -12.91 -6.77
C VAL A 52 -14.54 -12.14 -6.92
N TYR A 53 -14.50 -10.81 -6.84
CA TYR A 53 -15.70 -9.98 -6.77
C TYR A 53 -16.14 -9.41 -8.11
N ARG A 54 -15.26 -9.40 -9.13
CA ARG A 54 -15.52 -8.88 -10.48
C ARG A 54 -16.01 -7.42 -10.46
N GLU A 55 -17.02 -7.10 -11.25
CA GLU A 55 -17.62 -5.76 -11.36
C GLU A 55 -18.19 -5.23 -10.03
N PRO A 56 -18.87 -6.03 -9.18
CA PRO A 56 -19.34 -5.60 -7.86
C PRO A 56 -18.30 -4.98 -6.93
N VAL A 57 -17.01 -5.26 -7.11
CA VAL A 57 -15.94 -4.71 -6.26
C VAL A 57 -15.94 -3.18 -6.24
N LEU A 58 -16.47 -2.53 -7.29
CA LEU A 58 -16.54 -1.08 -7.40
C LEU A 58 -17.48 -0.45 -6.36
N ASP A 59 -18.52 -1.18 -5.93
CA ASP A 59 -19.50 -0.72 -4.95
C ASP A 59 -19.20 -1.22 -3.52
N MET A 60 -18.19 -2.10 -3.37
CA MET A 60 -17.77 -2.63 -2.07
C MET A 60 -16.91 -1.60 -1.32
N GLN A 61 -17.55 -0.56 -0.78
CA GLN A 61 -16.88 0.61 -0.19
C GLN A 61 -15.87 0.27 0.91
N LEU A 62 -16.16 -0.70 1.79
CA LEU A 62 -15.24 -1.12 2.86
C LEU A 62 -13.98 -1.82 2.32
N ILE A 63 -14.10 -2.55 1.20
CA ILE A 63 -12.95 -3.13 0.51
C ILE A 63 -12.16 -2.04 -0.22
N GLN A 64 -12.85 -1.12 -0.91
CA GLN A 64 -12.23 0.01 -1.59
C GLN A 64 -11.46 0.91 -0.62
N GLU A 65 -12.01 1.19 0.56
CA GLU A 65 -11.35 1.98 1.61
C GLU A 65 -10.01 1.36 2.01
N ARG A 66 -9.97 0.05 2.27
CA ARG A 66 -8.73 -0.66 2.64
C ARG A 66 -7.71 -0.68 1.50
N ILE A 67 -8.15 -0.90 0.27
CA ILE A 67 -7.27 -0.85 -0.92
C ILE A 67 -6.71 0.57 -1.07
N ALA A 68 -7.55 1.59 -0.99
CA ALA A 68 -7.13 2.99 -1.10
C ALA A 68 -6.14 3.36 0.01
N GLY A 69 -6.44 3.00 1.26
CA GLY A 69 -5.54 3.22 2.39
C GLY A 69 -4.17 2.55 2.20
N ALA A 70 -4.15 1.28 1.76
CA ALA A 70 -2.89 0.59 1.48
C ALA A 70 -2.11 1.24 0.33
N ALA A 71 -2.80 1.72 -0.71
CA ALA A 71 -2.19 2.45 -1.82
C ALA A 71 -1.59 3.80 -1.37
N MET A 72 -2.29 4.53 -0.50
CA MET A 72 -1.81 5.80 0.07
C MET A 72 -0.55 5.59 0.92
N GLU A 73 -0.52 4.55 1.75
CA GLU A 73 0.66 4.20 2.55
C GLU A 73 1.86 3.81 1.67
N LEU A 74 1.63 3.02 0.61
CA LEU A 74 2.66 2.68 -0.37
C LEU A 74 3.22 3.92 -1.08
N PHE A 75 2.35 4.82 -1.51
CA PHE A 75 2.73 6.04 -2.19
C PHE A 75 3.55 6.94 -1.25
N ALA A 76 3.06 7.20 -0.05
CA ALA A 76 3.74 8.03 0.93
C ALA A 76 5.10 7.42 1.34
N SER A 77 5.18 6.10 1.52
CA SER A 77 6.44 5.39 1.76
C SER A 77 7.44 5.56 0.61
N THR A 78 6.97 5.51 -0.63
CA THR A 78 7.83 5.72 -1.83
C THR A 78 8.39 7.14 -1.85
N CYS A 79 7.54 8.15 -1.61
CA CYS A 79 7.97 9.54 -1.55
C CYS A 79 8.98 9.79 -0.43
N ALA A 80 8.71 9.28 0.78
CA ALA A 80 9.59 9.43 1.93
C ALA A 80 10.96 8.78 1.68
N LEU A 81 10.98 7.56 1.12
CA LEU A 81 12.21 6.85 0.80
C LEU A 81 13.03 7.57 -0.29
N SER A 82 12.36 8.03 -1.35
CA SER A 82 13.01 8.77 -2.45
C SER A 82 13.65 10.07 -1.97
N ARG A 83 12.94 10.83 -1.12
CA ARG A 83 13.47 12.04 -0.53
C ARG A 83 14.66 11.76 0.39
N TRP A 84 14.54 10.75 1.25
CA TRP A 84 15.63 10.37 2.15
C TRP A 84 16.88 9.94 1.36
N ASP A 85 16.71 9.15 0.30
CA ASP A 85 17.82 8.77 -0.59
C ASP A 85 18.48 10.00 -1.23
N SER A 86 17.68 10.94 -1.73
CA SER A 86 18.18 12.16 -2.35
C SER A 86 18.97 13.03 -1.37
N GLU A 87 18.51 13.16 -0.12
CA GLU A 87 19.20 13.92 0.93
C GLU A 87 20.53 13.28 1.32
N LEU A 88 20.61 11.95 1.34
CA LEU A 88 21.86 11.21 1.55
C LEU A 88 22.86 11.43 0.40
N GLN A 89 22.40 11.35 -0.84
CA GLN A 89 23.24 11.55 -2.02
C GLN A 89 23.79 12.98 -2.11
N ALA A 90 22.97 13.98 -1.80
CA ALA A 90 23.41 15.38 -1.78
C ALA A 90 24.51 15.62 -0.73
N ARG A 91 24.45 14.93 0.41
CA ARG A 91 25.46 15.04 1.48
C ARG A 91 26.78 14.40 1.12
N GLY A 92 26.76 13.21 0.49
CA GLY A 92 27.98 12.54 0.03
C GLY A 92 28.83 13.41 -0.90
N ARG A 93 28.20 14.37 -1.60
CA ARG A 93 28.86 15.32 -2.49
C ARG A 93 29.40 16.58 -1.78
N ASN A 94 28.79 16.97 -0.66
CA ASN A 94 29.05 18.25 0.01
C ASN A 94 29.85 18.14 1.32
N GLY A 95 30.33 16.95 1.70
CA GLY A 95 31.22 16.77 2.87
C GLY A 95 30.62 17.18 4.22
N GLY A 96 29.29 17.09 4.37
CA GLY A 96 28.56 17.67 5.51
C GLY A 96 29.02 17.17 6.90
N ALA A 97 29.29 18.10 7.82
CA ALA A 97 29.95 17.84 9.12
C ALA A 97 29.06 17.29 10.25
N ARG A 98 27.71 17.32 10.13
CA ARG A 98 26.78 16.87 11.19
C ARG A 98 25.90 15.70 10.74
N PRO A 99 25.76 14.62 11.53
CA PRO A 99 24.81 13.55 11.27
C PRO A 99 23.38 14.12 11.22
N PRO A 100 22.63 13.93 10.12
CA PRO A 100 21.21 14.24 10.09
C PRO A 100 20.46 13.31 11.04
N ASP A 101 19.40 13.83 11.67
CA ASP A 101 18.43 12.99 12.35
C ASP A 101 17.49 12.38 11.30
N PHE A 102 17.68 11.09 11.01
CA PHE A 102 16.78 10.31 10.16
C PHE A 102 15.80 9.43 10.96
N GLY A 103 15.61 9.72 12.24
CA GLY A 103 14.62 9.04 13.08
C GLY A 103 13.20 9.17 12.53
N ALA A 104 12.83 10.37 12.08
CA ALA A 104 11.50 10.64 11.52
C ALA A 104 11.18 9.83 10.25
N PRO A 105 11.96 9.88 9.15
CA PRO A 105 11.67 9.08 7.96
C PRO A 105 11.75 7.58 8.24
N ALA A 106 12.69 7.13 9.07
CA ALA A 106 12.79 5.72 9.46
C ALA A 106 11.56 5.24 10.24
N TYR A 107 11.07 6.03 11.21
CA TYR A 107 9.88 5.71 11.97
C TYR A 107 8.63 5.72 11.09
N PHE A 108 8.49 6.75 10.24
CA PHE A 108 7.39 6.86 9.29
C PHE A 108 7.29 5.62 8.40
N LEU A 109 8.39 5.21 7.75
CA LEU A 109 8.40 4.03 6.89
C LEU A 109 8.00 2.76 7.64
N ARG A 110 8.51 2.56 8.87
CA ARG A 110 8.14 1.41 9.69
C ARG A 110 6.65 1.41 10.04
N LYS A 111 6.11 2.58 10.42
CA LYS A 111 4.68 2.73 10.76
C LYS A 111 3.81 2.48 9.53
N SER A 112 4.12 3.15 8.42
CA SER A 112 3.38 3.08 7.15
C SER A 112 3.36 1.66 6.58
N ILE A 113 4.51 0.98 6.53
CA ILE A 113 4.60 -0.41 6.06
C ILE A 113 3.78 -1.36 6.95
N ARG A 114 3.79 -1.18 8.28
CA ARG A 114 2.95 -1.99 9.18
C ARG A 114 1.47 -1.74 8.94
N HIS A 115 1.08 -0.49 8.78
CA HIS A 115 -0.31 -0.12 8.55
C HIS A 115 -0.84 -0.67 7.22
N ALA A 116 -0.08 -0.53 6.14
CA ALA A 116 -0.42 -1.11 4.84
C ALA A 116 -0.57 -2.64 4.91
N LYS A 117 0.30 -3.34 5.65
CA LYS A 117 0.17 -4.79 5.86
C LYS A 117 -1.12 -5.16 6.59
N LYS A 118 -1.51 -4.36 7.59
CA LYS A 118 -2.77 -4.55 8.32
C LYS A 118 -3.97 -4.38 7.39
N LEU A 119 -4.04 -3.26 6.65
CA LEU A 119 -5.11 -3.01 5.68
C LEU A 119 -5.24 -4.14 4.64
N LEU A 120 -4.12 -4.66 4.14
CA LEU A 120 -4.11 -5.79 3.21
C LEU A 120 -4.54 -7.12 3.83
N ALA A 121 -4.25 -7.36 5.11
CA ALA A 121 -4.71 -8.55 5.82
C ALA A 121 -6.23 -8.48 6.03
N GLU A 122 -6.73 -7.29 6.40
CA GLU A 122 -8.15 -7.02 6.63
C GLU A 122 -9.01 -7.10 5.36
N LEU A 123 -8.41 -7.25 4.17
CA LEU A 123 -9.18 -7.57 2.96
C LEU A 123 -9.79 -8.97 3.01
N ASN A 124 -9.22 -9.90 3.79
CA ASN A 124 -9.74 -11.27 3.93
C ASN A 124 -10.21 -11.60 5.36
N ASP A 125 -9.77 -10.81 6.34
CA ASP A 125 -10.06 -11.02 7.77
C ASP A 125 -10.66 -9.74 8.35
N ASN A 126 -11.98 -9.60 8.22
CA ASN A 126 -12.73 -8.42 8.65
C ASN A 126 -14.15 -8.79 9.11
N ASP A 127 -14.76 -7.86 9.84
CA ASP A 127 -16.12 -7.96 10.35
C ASP A 127 -17.15 -7.20 9.48
N ASP A 128 -16.90 -7.05 8.17
CA ASP A 128 -17.72 -6.17 7.31
C ASP A 128 -19.20 -6.56 7.32
N HIS A 129 -19.50 -7.86 7.35
CA HIS A 129 -20.88 -8.35 7.45
C HIS A 129 -21.55 -7.93 8.77
N ALA A 130 -20.89 -8.18 9.90
CA ALA A 130 -21.41 -7.81 11.21
C ALA A 130 -21.57 -6.29 11.36
N LEU A 131 -20.64 -5.51 10.79
CA LEU A 131 -20.71 -4.05 10.75
C LEU A 131 -21.96 -3.58 10.00
N LEU A 132 -22.19 -4.10 8.79
CA LEU A 132 -23.34 -3.73 7.96
C LEU A 132 -24.66 -4.17 8.58
N ASP A 133 -24.72 -5.37 9.16
CA ASP A 133 -25.91 -5.87 9.85
C ASP A 133 -26.26 -5.00 11.06
N THR A 134 -25.25 -4.61 11.84
CA THR A 134 -25.43 -3.72 13.00
C THR A 134 -25.89 -2.33 12.57
N ALA A 135 -25.30 -1.76 11.51
CA ALA A 135 -25.71 -0.47 10.97
C ALA A 135 -27.16 -0.50 10.49
N ASN A 136 -27.56 -1.56 9.79
CA ASN A 136 -28.94 -1.76 9.34
C ASN A 136 -29.92 -1.89 10.52
N ALA A 137 -29.54 -2.61 11.58
CA ALA A 137 -30.35 -2.72 12.78
C ALA A 137 -30.56 -1.36 13.47
N ALA A 138 -29.49 -0.57 13.61
CA ALA A 138 -29.55 0.78 14.18
C ALA A 138 -30.45 1.73 13.36
N LEU A 139 -30.35 1.69 12.03
CA LEU A 139 -31.19 2.51 11.13
C LEU A 139 -32.67 2.12 11.14
N ARG A 140 -32.99 0.87 11.48
CA ARG A 140 -34.39 0.42 11.66
C ARG A 140 -34.96 0.87 13.01
N ALA A 141 -34.13 0.93 14.05
CA ALA A 141 -34.56 1.35 15.39
C ALA A 141 -34.84 2.86 15.51
N THR A 142 -34.35 3.67 14.57
CA THR A 142 -34.57 5.12 14.52
C THR A 142 -35.73 5.55 13.61
N LYS A 143 -36.43 4.60 12.98
CA LYS A 143 -37.69 4.83 12.26
C LYS A 143 -38.87 4.45 13.14
#